data_AF-A0A0R3R133-F1
#
_entry.id   AF-A0A0R3R133-F1
#
_cell.length_a   1.000
_cell.length_b   1.000
_cell.length_c   1.000
_cell.angle_alpha   90.00
_cell.angle_beta   90.00
_cell.angle_gamma   90.00
#
_symmetry.space_group_name_H-M   'P 1'
#
loop_
_entity.id
_entity.type
_entity.pdbx_description
1 polymer ?
#
loop_
_entity_poly.entity_id
_entity_poly.type
_entity_poly.pdbx_seq_one_letter_code
_entity_poly.pdbx_strand_id
1 'polypeptide(L)'
;LSYRLTITMNYKYILCLATIVSTFFTSDASLAAMSIDFGSQWIKMALVKPGVPMEMVLNEEAHRKTPNLIIVKDNERLFGDAALAYSVKYWKNSFTHLVDLLGKKINNPIISLYKQRFPHLKFIVDDARDVLQFDVDGENYSIESIVAMILKRCREVVEKFAKQPVRDVVITVPVFFNQAERRALVAAAKIAELNLLQLLNDHTAAGLNYGAFRRREITENAQTLLIYDVGATKVTASVLEYVLVEEKKRGEKDPVMTTLGVGYSRIVGGFEITQRLRDIFVSDFRKTKKTKTDITENPRSMAKMLQEAERVKIVLSANVNFTAQIENVHEEQDFTMSVTRAMLEGAIRDLEVKLVQPIVDALKMADLSPEKVNQVVLMGGGSRVPLIQEFVQKFFKKKELGKFLNTDEAIAMGAVYQAAHLSKGFKVKRFGVRDLQISPIQVDFISAHSKDETGTGRLIHRPIYPMKSFVPASKKVLSFTSFTEDFSVNVNYGEMRELSTDQLMEFGSLNISEIKIDGVTDVYLRETAKEGTIFKGIKIHFDLDNSGILHVDGAEMLLEQPSKAESTLASLAEKITGLFSSNNKMDETQEKNEESLKSEEINDKSYSSTNTAGNQTKIEKPTGDNVSL
;
A
#
# COMPACT_ATOMS: atom_id res chain seq x y z
N LEU A 1 3.92 64.34 -31.34
CA LEU A 1 2.97 64.56 -30.22
C LEU A 1 2.89 63.27 -29.42
N SER A 2 2.82 63.33 -28.10
CA SER A 2 2.57 62.15 -27.25
C SER A 2 1.27 62.35 -26.48
N TYR A 3 0.26 61.54 -26.78
CA TYR A 3 -1.03 61.60 -26.11
C TYR A 3 -1.04 60.65 -24.90
N ARG A 4 -0.93 61.21 -23.69
CA ARG A 4 -1.29 60.46 -22.47
C ARG A 4 -2.81 60.42 -22.36
N LEU A 5 -3.42 59.25 -22.62
CA LEU A 5 -4.79 59.00 -22.17
C LEU A 5 -4.77 58.79 -20.66
N THR A 6 -5.31 59.75 -19.92
CA THR A 6 -5.62 59.57 -18.50
C THR A 6 -7.01 58.93 -18.38
N ILE A 7 -7.06 57.62 -18.15
CA ILE A 7 -8.32 56.91 -17.88
C ILE A 7 -8.70 57.14 -16.41
N THR A 8 -9.62 58.05 -16.16
CA THR A 8 -10.24 58.26 -14.84
C THR A 8 -11.32 57.21 -14.57
N MET A 9 -10.91 55.99 -14.20
CA MET A 9 -11.86 55.02 -13.63
C MET A 9 -12.38 55.55 -12.29
N ASN A 10 -13.69 55.77 -12.22
CA ASN A 10 -14.38 56.23 -11.02
C ASN A 10 -14.32 55.15 -9.93
N TYR A 11 -13.75 55.51 -8.77
CA TYR A 11 -13.49 54.61 -7.63
C TYR A 11 -14.70 53.75 -7.21
N LYS A 12 -15.93 54.24 -7.40
CA LYS A 12 -17.14 53.46 -7.09
C LYS A 12 -17.28 52.20 -7.95
N TYR A 13 -16.86 52.24 -9.22
CA TYR A 13 -16.87 51.06 -10.09
C TYR A 13 -15.74 50.09 -9.76
N ILE A 14 -14.56 50.59 -9.35
CA ILE A 14 -13.47 49.71 -8.86
C ILE A 14 -13.90 49.01 -7.57
N LEU A 15 -14.51 49.73 -6.63
CA LEU A 15 -14.99 49.14 -5.37
C LEU A 15 -16.13 48.14 -5.63
N CYS A 16 -17.06 48.46 -6.52
CA CYS A 16 -18.16 47.57 -6.90
C CYS A 16 -17.68 46.33 -7.67
N LEU A 17 -16.74 46.48 -8.60
CA LEU A 17 -16.11 45.36 -9.29
C LEU A 17 -15.28 44.52 -8.31
N ALA A 18 -14.60 45.13 -7.33
CA ALA A 18 -13.87 44.41 -6.30
C ALA A 18 -14.80 43.67 -5.32
N THR A 19 -15.97 44.21 -4.95
CA THR A 19 -16.96 43.47 -4.14
C THR A 19 -17.68 42.39 -4.93
N ILE A 20 -17.92 42.60 -6.23
CA ILE A 20 -18.41 41.57 -7.15
C ILE A 20 -17.37 40.45 -7.27
N VAL A 21 -16.12 40.78 -7.59
CA VAL A 21 -15.02 39.80 -7.63
C VAL A 21 -14.81 39.12 -6.28
N SER A 22 -14.92 39.82 -5.13
CA SER A 22 -14.80 39.17 -3.83
C SER A 22 -16.01 38.33 -3.40
N THR A 23 -17.18 38.50 -4.05
CA THR A 23 -18.37 37.65 -3.82
C THR A 23 -18.49 36.52 -4.84
N PHE A 24 -17.89 36.63 -6.02
CA PHE A 24 -17.76 35.54 -6.99
C PHE A 24 -16.46 34.72 -6.83
N PHE A 25 -15.46 35.26 -6.13
CA PHE A 25 -14.22 34.57 -5.71
C PHE A 25 -14.09 34.49 -4.18
N THR A 26 -15.21 34.25 -3.47
CA THR A 26 -15.09 33.34 -2.32
C THR A 26 -14.72 31.97 -2.88
N SER A 27 -13.42 31.75 -3.08
CA SER A 27 -12.91 30.39 -3.07
C SER A 27 -13.27 29.84 -1.68
N ASP A 28 -14.35 29.06 -1.62
CA ASP A 28 -14.59 28.14 -0.52
C ASP A 28 -13.45 27.14 -0.54
N ALA A 29 -12.33 27.56 0.06
CA ALA A 29 -11.23 26.71 0.42
C ALA A 29 -11.77 25.81 1.53
N SER A 30 -12.53 24.79 1.12
CA SER A 30 -13.17 23.86 2.04
C SER A 30 -12.07 23.18 2.83
N LEU A 31 -11.92 23.60 4.09
CA LEU A 31 -10.93 23.08 5.01
C LEU A 31 -11.38 21.72 5.57
N ALA A 32 -12.05 20.89 4.77
CA ALA A 32 -12.54 19.58 5.17
C ALA A 32 -11.87 18.49 4.38
N ALA A 33 -11.48 17.44 5.09
CA ALA A 33 -10.88 16.25 4.53
C ALA A 33 -11.66 15.02 5.00
N MET A 34 -11.60 13.96 4.21
CA MET A 34 -12.29 12.71 4.53
C MET A 34 -11.37 11.50 4.38
N SER A 35 -11.86 10.36 4.85
CA SER A 35 -11.29 9.06 4.52
C SER A 35 -12.33 8.13 3.93
N ILE A 36 -11.85 7.18 3.13
CA ILE A 36 -12.65 6.06 2.62
C ILE A 36 -11.91 4.77 2.97
N ASP A 37 -12.47 3.99 3.90
CA ASP A 37 -12.09 2.59 4.08
C ASP A 37 -12.74 1.76 2.97
N PHE A 38 -11.97 1.45 1.91
CA PHE A 38 -12.48 0.88 0.67
C PHE A 38 -12.44 -0.66 0.66
N GLY A 39 -13.09 -1.28 1.65
CA GLY A 39 -13.15 -2.73 1.80
C GLY A 39 -14.04 -3.43 0.76
N SER A 40 -13.69 -4.66 0.38
CA SER A 40 -14.31 -5.41 -0.76
C SER A 40 -15.83 -5.61 -0.67
N GLN A 41 -16.39 -5.69 0.54
CA GLN A 41 -17.83 -5.87 0.81
C GLN A 41 -18.47 -4.65 1.50
N TRP A 42 -17.68 -3.83 2.20
CA TRP A 42 -18.17 -2.73 3.06
C TRP A 42 -17.25 -1.52 3.00
N ILE A 43 -17.82 -0.39 2.60
CA ILE A 43 -17.20 0.93 2.64
C ILE A 43 -17.57 1.61 3.95
N LYS A 44 -16.61 2.26 4.60
CA LYS A 44 -16.88 3.20 5.71
C LYS A 44 -16.13 4.49 5.46
N MET A 45 -16.70 5.60 5.93
CA MET A 45 -16.19 6.93 5.65
C MET A 45 -16.08 7.69 6.96
N ALA A 46 -15.06 8.52 7.10
CA ALA A 46 -14.93 9.43 8.22
C ALA A 46 -14.59 10.84 7.71
N LEU A 47 -15.00 11.85 8.47
CA LEU A 47 -14.91 13.26 8.12
C LEU A 47 -14.16 14.03 9.20
N VAL A 48 -13.41 15.03 8.79
CA VAL A 48 -12.91 16.10 9.65
C VAL A 48 -13.22 17.45 8.99
N LYS A 49 -13.75 18.41 9.76
CA LYS A 49 -14.07 19.77 9.29
C LYS A 49 -13.88 20.80 10.42
N PRO A 50 -13.72 22.10 10.13
CA PRO A 50 -13.53 23.10 11.17
C PRO A 50 -14.67 23.09 12.20
N GLY A 51 -14.32 23.17 13.48
CA GLY A 51 -15.27 23.16 14.59
C GLY A 51 -15.88 21.79 14.93
N VAL A 52 -15.61 20.72 14.16
CA VAL A 52 -16.14 19.37 14.42
C VAL A 52 -14.98 18.36 14.55
N PRO A 53 -14.94 17.55 15.63
CA PRO A 53 -13.97 16.47 15.75
C PRO A 53 -14.05 15.47 14.59
N MET A 54 -13.03 14.61 14.46
CA MET A 54 -13.09 13.48 13.53
C MET A 54 -14.27 12.58 13.91
N GLU A 55 -15.14 12.27 12.94
CA GLU A 55 -16.32 11.43 13.16
C GLU A 55 -16.60 10.50 11.98
N MET A 56 -17.29 9.39 12.26
CA MET A 56 -17.79 8.47 11.24
C MET A 56 -18.97 9.09 10.50
N VAL A 57 -18.90 9.09 9.17
CA VAL A 57 -19.98 9.56 8.30
C VAL A 57 -21.07 8.50 8.24
N LEU A 58 -22.30 8.91 8.54
CA LEU A 58 -23.48 8.07 8.34
C LEU A 58 -23.94 8.18 6.88
N ASN A 59 -24.37 7.06 6.33
CA ASN A 59 -25.02 7.04 5.03
C ASN A 59 -26.50 7.44 5.12
N GLU A 60 -27.22 7.30 4.03
CA GLU A 60 -28.59 7.83 3.87
C GLU A 60 -29.63 7.04 4.69
N GLU A 61 -29.33 5.78 5.02
CA GLU A 61 -30.08 4.93 5.95
C GLU A 61 -29.57 5.05 7.41
N ALA A 62 -28.78 6.11 7.70
CA ALA A 62 -28.09 6.35 8.97
C ALA A 62 -27.11 5.24 9.42
N HIS A 63 -26.67 4.36 8.51
CA HIS A 63 -25.67 3.32 8.80
C HIS A 63 -24.24 3.88 8.78
N ARG A 64 -23.39 3.40 9.70
CA ARG A 64 -21.93 3.70 9.77
C ARG A 64 -21.09 2.98 8.70
N LYS A 65 -21.69 2.04 7.97
CA LYS A 65 -21.05 1.28 6.89
C LYS A 65 -22.04 1.13 5.74
N THR A 66 -21.53 1.22 4.52
CA THR A 66 -22.30 1.13 3.28
C THR A 66 -21.84 -0.11 2.50
N PRO A 67 -22.76 -0.93 1.93
CA PRO A 67 -22.38 -2.03 1.07
C PRO A 67 -21.48 -1.58 -0.10
N ASN A 68 -20.37 -2.29 -0.36
CA ASN A 68 -19.54 -2.05 -1.55
C ASN A 68 -20.17 -2.78 -2.75
N LEU A 69 -21.26 -2.19 -3.26
CA LEU A 69 -22.12 -2.74 -4.30
C LEU A 69 -22.71 -1.58 -5.11
N ILE A 70 -22.69 -1.75 -6.43
CA ILE A 70 -23.35 -0.88 -7.41
C ILE A 70 -24.20 -1.73 -8.35
N ILE A 71 -25.38 -1.23 -8.71
CA ILE A 71 -26.17 -1.74 -9.83
C ILE A 71 -26.17 -0.69 -10.92
N VAL A 72 -25.87 -1.08 -12.16
CA VAL A 72 -25.92 -0.19 -13.34
C VAL A 72 -26.94 -0.77 -14.33
N LYS A 73 -28.04 -0.07 -14.58
CA LYS A 73 -29.15 -0.60 -15.41
C LYS A 73 -29.98 0.55 -15.98
N ASP A 74 -30.38 0.46 -17.25
CA ASP A 74 -31.24 1.45 -17.93
C ASP A 74 -30.74 2.91 -17.78
N ASN A 75 -29.42 3.13 -17.84
CA ASN A 75 -28.70 4.39 -17.53
C ASN A 75 -28.81 4.88 -16.06
N GLU A 76 -29.54 4.20 -15.19
CA GLU A 76 -29.58 4.46 -13.75
C GLU A 76 -28.48 3.71 -12.98
N ARG A 77 -28.16 4.23 -11.79
CA ARG A 77 -27.14 3.65 -10.90
C ARG A 77 -27.64 3.63 -9.47
N LEU A 78 -27.74 2.43 -8.88
CA LEU A 78 -28.01 2.25 -7.46
C LEU A 78 -26.71 1.93 -6.74
N PHE A 79 -26.56 2.38 -5.50
CA PHE A 79 -25.38 2.17 -4.68
C PHE A 79 -25.76 1.73 -3.26
N GLY A 80 -24.84 1.06 -2.56
CA GLY A 80 -24.98 0.83 -1.12
C GLY A 80 -26.21 0.01 -0.74
N ASP A 81 -26.94 0.43 0.29
CA ASP A 81 -28.13 -0.26 0.79
C ASP A 81 -29.25 -0.32 -0.26
N ALA A 82 -29.41 0.72 -1.09
CA ALA A 82 -30.34 0.72 -2.22
C ALA A 82 -29.95 -0.33 -3.27
N ALA A 83 -28.67 -0.45 -3.60
CA ALA A 83 -28.21 -1.53 -4.49
C ALA A 83 -28.42 -2.92 -3.85
N LEU A 84 -28.17 -3.06 -2.55
CA LEU A 84 -28.31 -4.32 -1.83
C LEU A 84 -29.77 -4.81 -1.86
N ALA A 85 -30.74 -3.93 -1.62
CA ALA A 85 -32.16 -4.23 -1.68
C ALA A 85 -32.63 -4.76 -3.05
N TYR A 86 -32.01 -4.30 -4.15
CA TYR A 86 -32.36 -4.72 -5.52
C TYR A 86 -31.43 -5.78 -6.12
N SER A 87 -30.36 -6.19 -5.44
CA SER A 87 -29.34 -7.13 -5.95
C SER A 87 -29.90 -8.47 -6.45
N VAL A 88 -30.86 -9.06 -5.74
CA VAL A 88 -31.56 -10.30 -6.15
C VAL A 88 -32.44 -10.07 -7.39
N LYS A 89 -32.96 -8.86 -7.61
CA LYS A 89 -33.78 -8.53 -8.79
C LYS A 89 -32.91 -8.27 -10.02
N TYR A 90 -31.82 -7.52 -9.87
CA TYR A 90 -30.93 -7.08 -10.95
C TYR A 90 -29.55 -7.75 -10.87
N TRP A 91 -29.54 -9.06 -10.59
CA TRP A 91 -28.32 -9.86 -10.36
C TRP A 91 -27.30 -9.77 -11.50
N LYS A 92 -27.76 -9.74 -12.77
CA LYS A 92 -26.89 -9.58 -13.96
C LYS A 92 -26.01 -8.33 -13.94
N ASN A 93 -26.50 -7.29 -13.28
CA ASN A 93 -25.97 -5.94 -13.33
C ASN A 93 -25.45 -5.49 -11.94
N SER A 94 -25.23 -6.43 -11.02
CA SER A 94 -24.86 -6.19 -9.61
C SER A 94 -23.36 -6.40 -9.38
N PHE A 95 -22.58 -5.32 -9.32
CA PHE A 95 -21.13 -5.37 -9.25
C PHE A 95 -20.61 -5.13 -7.82
N THR A 96 -19.83 -6.06 -7.29
CA THR A 96 -19.27 -6.03 -5.93
C THR A 96 -17.90 -6.73 -5.89
N HIS A 97 -17.16 -6.62 -4.78
CA HIS A 97 -15.84 -7.24 -4.60
C HIS A 97 -14.80 -6.86 -5.67
N LEU A 98 -14.93 -5.64 -6.22
CA LEU A 98 -14.15 -5.15 -7.37
C LEU A 98 -12.70 -4.77 -7.03
N VAL A 99 -12.40 -4.56 -5.76
CA VAL A 99 -11.13 -4.00 -5.27
C VAL A 99 -9.92 -4.82 -5.74
N ASP A 100 -9.99 -6.14 -5.60
CA ASP A 100 -8.89 -7.06 -5.94
C ASP A 100 -8.68 -7.25 -7.46
N LEU A 101 -9.53 -6.64 -8.31
CA LEU A 101 -9.43 -6.69 -9.78
C LEU A 101 -8.63 -5.52 -10.38
N LEU A 102 -8.42 -4.45 -9.61
CA LEU A 102 -7.78 -3.22 -10.08
C LEU A 102 -6.35 -3.50 -10.60
N GLY A 103 -6.03 -3.07 -11.82
CA GLY A 103 -4.69 -3.23 -12.40
C GLY A 103 -4.27 -4.68 -12.69
N LYS A 104 -5.19 -5.66 -12.64
CA LYS A 104 -4.89 -7.08 -12.95
C LYS A 104 -5.10 -7.41 -14.42
N LYS A 105 -4.20 -8.23 -14.96
CA LYS A 105 -4.27 -8.81 -16.31
C LYS A 105 -5.28 -9.95 -16.38
N ILE A 106 -5.82 -10.23 -17.57
CA ILE A 106 -6.93 -11.21 -17.74
C ILE A 106 -6.57 -12.63 -17.29
N ASN A 107 -5.28 -12.99 -17.37
CA ASN A 107 -4.72 -14.28 -17.02
C ASN A 107 -4.37 -14.44 -15.53
N ASN A 108 -4.52 -13.40 -14.72
CA ASN A 108 -4.19 -13.45 -13.30
C ASN A 108 -5.20 -14.35 -12.54
N PRO A 109 -4.74 -15.23 -11.62
CA PRO A 109 -5.61 -16.17 -10.91
C PRO A 109 -6.73 -15.50 -10.09
N ILE A 110 -6.55 -14.26 -9.64
CA ILE A 110 -7.59 -13.49 -8.95
C ILE A 110 -8.77 -13.18 -9.89
N ILE A 111 -8.52 -12.92 -11.17
CA ILE A 111 -9.59 -12.74 -12.18
C ILE A 111 -10.36 -14.04 -12.39
N SER A 112 -9.67 -15.18 -12.47
CA SER A 112 -10.31 -16.50 -12.58
C SER A 112 -11.16 -16.82 -11.35
N LEU A 113 -10.65 -16.55 -10.15
CA LEU A 113 -11.39 -16.71 -8.89
C LEU A 113 -12.62 -15.79 -8.84
N TYR A 114 -12.51 -14.54 -9.32
CA TYR A 114 -13.66 -13.64 -9.39
C TYR A 114 -14.73 -14.15 -10.35
N LYS A 115 -14.36 -14.62 -11.55
CA LYS A 115 -15.29 -15.23 -12.51
C LYS A 115 -15.99 -16.46 -11.92
N GLN A 116 -15.29 -17.29 -11.15
CA GLN A 116 -15.88 -18.42 -10.43
C GLN A 116 -16.85 -17.98 -9.31
N ARG A 117 -16.54 -16.87 -8.62
CA ARG A 117 -17.39 -16.31 -7.54
C ARG A 117 -18.64 -15.61 -8.07
N PHE A 118 -18.55 -14.96 -9.23
CA PHE A 118 -19.61 -14.17 -9.86
C PHE A 118 -19.88 -14.59 -11.32
N PRO A 119 -20.21 -15.88 -11.59
CA PRO A 119 -20.33 -16.43 -12.96
C PRO A 119 -21.55 -15.90 -13.73
N HIS A 120 -22.38 -15.09 -13.07
CA HIS A 120 -23.61 -14.52 -13.60
C HIS A 120 -23.41 -13.14 -14.26
N LEU A 121 -22.23 -12.54 -14.10
CA LEU A 121 -21.85 -11.27 -14.72
C LEU A 121 -21.32 -11.52 -16.15
N LYS A 122 -21.54 -10.56 -17.04
CA LYS A 122 -21.05 -10.63 -18.42
C LYS A 122 -19.67 -10.00 -18.51
N PHE A 123 -18.67 -10.86 -18.71
CA PHE A 123 -17.26 -10.47 -18.80
C PHE A 123 -16.81 -10.32 -20.25
N ILE A 124 -16.01 -9.28 -20.50
CA ILE A 124 -15.33 -9.03 -21.78
C ILE A 124 -13.86 -8.66 -21.52
N VAL A 125 -13.05 -8.62 -22.57
CA VAL A 125 -11.61 -8.30 -22.49
C VAL A 125 -11.34 -7.02 -23.28
N ASP A 126 -10.51 -6.17 -22.70
CA ASP A 126 -9.89 -5.05 -23.40
C ASP A 126 -8.60 -5.56 -24.05
N ASP A 127 -8.65 -5.97 -25.31
CA ASP A 127 -7.52 -6.61 -26.00
C ASP A 127 -6.27 -5.70 -26.08
N ALA A 128 -6.46 -4.37 -26.08
CA ALA A 128 -5.35 -3.41 -26.11
C ALA A 128 -4.61 -3.32 -24.76
N ARG A 129 -5.30 -3.56 -23.65
CA ARG A 129 -4.72 -3.51 -22.29
C ARG A 129 -4.55 -4.86 -21.62
N ASP A 130 -5.11 -5.93 -22.18
CA ASP A 130 -5.18 -7.29 -21.61
C ASP A 130 -5.81 -7.30 -20.19
N VAL A 131 -6.92 -6.57 -20.01
CA VAL A 131 -7.63 -6.46 -18.72
C VAL A 131 -9.11 -6.81 -18.82
N LEU A 132 -9.69 -7.16 -17.68
CA LEU A 132 -11.12 -7.44 -17.55
C LEU A 132 -11.96 -6.16 -17.71
N GLN A 133 -13.05 -6.26 -18.46
CA GLN A 133 -14.14 -5.30 -18.49
C GLN A 133 -15.48 -6.01 -18.24
N PHE A 134 -16.50 -5.23 -17.89
CA PHE A 134 -17.89 -5.69 -17.80
C PHE A 134 -18.71 -5.14 -18.97
N ASP A 135 -19.53 -5.99 -19.56
CA ASP A 135 -20.56 -5.58 -20.53
C ASP A 135 -21.88 -5.40 -19.78
N VAL A 136 -22.41 -4.18 -19.82
CA VAL A 136 -23.64 -3.77 -19.14
C VAL A 136 -24.61 -3.29 -20.21
N ASP A 137 -25.56 -4.15 -20.57
CA ASP A 137 -26.61 -3.87 -21.56
C ASP A 137 -26.07 -3.34 -22.92
N GLY A 138 -24.84 -3.74 -23.29
CA GLY A 138 -24.15 -3.33 -24.53
C GLY A 138 -23.11 -2.21 -24.37
N GLU A 139 -22.97 -1.62 -23.18
CA GLU A 139 -21.89 -0.68 -22.86
C GLU A 139 -20.74 -1.36 -22.09
N ASN A 140 -19.50 -0.99 -22.43
CA ASN A 140 -18.30 -1.59 -21.86
C ASN A 140 -17.73 -0.74 -20.73
N TYR A 141 -17.65 -1.30 -19.52
CA TYR A 141 -17.16 -0.62 -18.32
C TYR A 141 -15.85 -1.25 -17.81
N SER A 142 -14.83 -0.41 -17.63
CA SER A 142 -13.60 -0.82 -16.96
C SER A 142 -13.78 -0.92 -15.45
N ILE A 143 -12.96 -1.74 -14.78
CA ILE A 143 -12.96 -1.87 -13.31
C ILE A 143 -12.76 -0.49 -12.65
N GLU A 144 -11.81 0.30 -13.16
CA GLU A 144 -11.51 1.64 -12.65
C GLU A 144 -12.69 2.59 -12.80
N SER A 145 -13.48 2.45 -13.87
CA SER A 145 -14.67 3.26 -14.13
C SER A 145 -15.79 2.94 -13.15
N ILE A 146 -16.07 1.66 -12.88
CA ILE A 146 -17.07 1.27 -11.87
C ILE A 146 -16.62 1.68 -10.46
N VAL A 147 -15.34 1.47 -10.12
CA VAL A 147 -14.76 1.92 -8.85
C VAL A 147 -14.85 3.45 -8.73
N ALA A 148 -14.61 4.22 -9.79
CA ALA A 148 -14.75 5.66 -9.80
C ALA A 148 -16.20 6.13 -9.54
N MET A 149 -17.19 5.42 -10.07
CA MET A 149 -18.60 5.72 -9.75
C MET A 149 -18.88 5.53 -8.25
N ILE A 150 -18.35 4.47 -7.65
CA ILE A 150 -18.51 4.19 -6.22
C ILE A 150 -17.76 5.25 -5.37
N LEU A 151 -16.52 5.60 -5.73
CA LEU A 151 -15.75 6.65 -5.04
C LEU A 151 -16.40 8.03 -5.17
N LYS A 152 -16.97 8.36 -6.32
CA LYS A 152 -17.78 9.58 -6.52
C LYS A 152 -19.02 9.55 -5.62
N ARG A 153 -19.69 8.40 -5.48
CA ARG A 153 -20.82 8.26 -4.57
C ARG A 153 -20.41 8.44 -3.09
N CYS A 154 -19.25 7.91 -2.70
CA CYS A 154 -18.69 8.17 -1.36
C CYS A 154 -18.53 9.66 -1.10
N ARG A 155 -17.94 10.39 -2.06
CA ARG A 155 -17.80 11.85 -2.02
C ARG A 155 -19.14 12.54 -1.81
N GLU A 156 -20.16 12.21 -2.61
CA GLU A 156 -21.51 12.79 -2.51
C GLU A 156 -22.16 12.56 -1.13
N VAL A 157 -22.01 11.36 -0.56
CA VAL A 157 -22.52 11.03 0.79
C VAL A 157 -21.79 11.87 1.86
N VAL A 158 -20.47 12.00 1.76
CA VAL A 158 -19.68 12.83 2.68
C VAL A 158 -19.99 14.32 2.51
N GLU A 159 -20.14 14.83 1.28
CA GLU A 159 -20.51 16.22 0.99
C GLU A 159 -21.90 16.56 1.59
N LYS A 160 -22.87 15.64 1.46
CA LYS A 160 -24.22 15.75 2.05
C LYS A 160 -24.20 15.74 3.58
N PHE A 161 -23.39 14.87 4.19
CA PHE A 161 -23.21 14.80 5.65
C PHE A 161 -22.46 16.03 6.20
N ALA A 162 -21.40 16.46 5.50
CA ALA A 162 -20.59 17.63 5.85
C ALA A 162 -21.35 18.95 5.69
N LYS A 163 -22.33 19.00 4.78
CA LYS A 163 -23.05 20.20 4.30
C LYS A 163 -22.15 21.23 3.61
N GLN A 164 -21.09 20.75 2.96
CA GLN A 164 -20.11 21.54 2.19
C GLN A 164 -19.34 20.61 1.23
N PRO A 165 -18.67 21.13 0.18
CA PRO A 165 -17.81 20.34 -0.69
C PRO A 165 -16.66 19.67 0.10
N VAL A 166 -16.29 18.44 -0.25
CA VAL A 166 -15.19 17.69 0.38
C VAL A 166 -14.44 16.93 -0.69
N ARG A 167 -13.20 17.35 -0.98
CA ARG A 167 -12.38 16.82 -2.08
C ARG A 167 -11.09 16.16 -1.60
N ASP A 168 -10.49 16.69 -0.54
CA ASP A 168 -9.31 16.12 0.12
C ASP A 168 -9.65 14.74 0.73
N VAL A 169 -8.98 13.68 0.27
CA VAL A 169 -9.26 12.31 0.73
C VAL A 169 -8.00 11.48 0.98
N VAL A 170 -8.05 10.63 2.01
CA VAL A 170 -7.17 9.46 2.16
C VAL A 170 -7.98 8.20 1.91
N ILE A 171 -7.58 7.38 0.96
CA ILE A 171 -8.25 6.11 0.64
C ILE A 171 -7.40 4.97 1.18
N THR A 172 -8.01 3.97 1.85
CA THR A 172 -7.26 2.81 2.33
C THR A 172 -7.05 1.76 1.24
N VAL A 173 -5.91 1.08 1.29
CA VAL A 173 -5.56 -0.03 0.39
C VAL A 173 -5.02 -1.22 1.17
N PRO A 174 -5.16 -2.45 0.65
CA PRO A 174 -4.38 -3.57 1.17
C PRO A 174 -2.88 -3.30 1.03
N VAL A 175 -2.11 -3.58 2.08
CA VAL A 175 -0.63 -3.49 2.07
C VAL A 175 0.03 -4.18 0.87
N PHE A 176 -0.54 -5.30 0.42
CA PHE A 176 -0.04 -6.09 -0.71
C PHE A 176 -0.28 -5.49 -2.10
N PHE A 177 -0.97 -4.34 -2.21
CA PHE A 177 -1.19 -3.68 -3.49
C PHE A 177 0.12 -3.22 -4.13
N ASN A 178 0.37 -3.71 -5.33
CA ASN A 178 1.51 -3.36 -6.17
C ASN A 178 1.31 -2.01 -6.89
N GLN A 179 2.26 -1.59 -7.74
CA GLN A 179 2.24 -0.32 -8.45
C GLN A 179 1.05 -0.22 -9.42
N ALA A 180 0.69 -1.30 -10.10
CA ALA A 180 -0.45 -1.33 -11.03
C ALA A 180 -1.79 -1.22 -10.26
N GLU A 181 -1.95 -1.97 -9.17
CA GLU A 181 -3.12 -1.91 -8.29
C GLU A 181 -3.31 -0.51 -7.69
N ARG A 182 -2.22 0.10 -7.17
CA ARG A 182 -2.23 1.47 -6.63
C ARG A 182 -2.57 2.51 -7.71
N ARG A 183 -1.91 2.46 -8.88
CA ARG A 183 -2.17 3.40 -9.99
C ARG A 183 -3.59 3.29 -10.54
N ALA A 184 -4.15 2.09 -10.63
CA ALA A 184 -5.54 1.88 -11.05
C ALA A 184 -6.53 2.55 -10.08
N LEU A 185 -6.27 2.49 -8.77
CA LEU A 185 -7.08 3.20 -7.77
C LEU A 185 -6.88 4.72 -7.83
N VAL A 186 -5.65 5.22 -8.08
CA VAL A 186 -5.41 6.67 -8.33
C VAL A 186 -6.18 7.15 -9.56
N ALA A 187 -6.18 6.38 -10.65
CA ALA A 187 -6.96 6.68 -11.85
C ALA A 187 -8.47 6.73 -11.54
N ALA A 188 -9.00 5.77 -10.78
CA ALA A 188 -10.39 5.78 -10.35
C ALA A 188 -10.72 7.00 -9.46
N ALA A 189 -9.84 7.35 -8.52
CA ALA A 189 -10.00 8.55 -7.68
C ALA A 189 -9.99 9.85 -8.51
N LYS A 190 -9.13 9.93 -9.54
CA LYS A 190 -9.09 11.06 -10.49
C LYS A 190 -10.38 11.18 -11.30
N ILE A 191 -10.93 10.05 -11.79
CA ILE A 191 -12.23 10.02 -12.49
C ILE A 191 -13.38 10.42 -11.54
N ALA A 192 -13.27 10.10 -10.25
CA ALA A 192 -14.20 10.54 -9.21
C ALA A 192 -14.05 12.02 -8.78
N GLU A 193 -13.12 12.78 -9.41
CA GLU A 193 -12.77 14.16 -9.07
C GLU A 193 -12.34 14.35 -7.60
N LEU A 194 -11.62 13.39 -7.04
CA LEU A 194 -11.09 13.42 -5.68
C LEU A 194 -9.66 13.97 -5.65
N ASN A 195 -9.36 14.86 -4.69
CA ASN A 195 -8.00 15.26 -4.39
C ASN A 195 -7.38 14.23 -3.44
N LEU A 196 -6.78 13.19 -4.02
CA LEU A 196 -6.17 12.11 -3.26
C LEU A 196 -4.89 12.58 -2.56
N LEU A 197 -4.97 12.76 -1.24
CA LEU A 197 -3.84 13.15 -0.40
C LEU A 197 -2.85 11.99 -0.19
N GLN A 198 -3.36 10.77 -0.01
CA GLN A 198 -2.56 9.55 0.17
C GLN A 198 -3.39 8.28 -0.07
N LEU A 199 -2.77 7.23 -0.62
CA LEU A 199 -3.21 5.84 -0.40
C LEU A 199 -2.54 5.31 0.87
N LEU A 200 -3.33 5.08 1.92
CA LEU A 200 -2.83 4.59 3.20
C LEU A 200 -3.06 3.08 3.33
N ASN A 201 -2.08 2.31 3.79
CA ASN A 201 -2.32 0.89 4.03
C ASN A 201 -3.32 0.69 5.19
N ASP A 202 -4.23 -0.26 5.05
CA ASP A 202 -5.31 -0.53 6.01
C ASP A 202 -4.82 -0.90 7.42
N HIS A 203 -3.80 -1.75 7.54
CA HIS A 203 -3.17 -2.07 8.83
C HIS A 203 -2.54 -0.83 9.49
N THR A 204 -1.92 0.03 8.69
CA THR A 204 -1.31 1.30 9.14
C THR A 204 -2.36 2.31 9.58
N ALA A 205 -3.52 2.36 8.91
CA ALA A 205 -4.64 3.16 9.36
C ALA A 205 -5.20 2.65 10.70
N ALA A 206 -5.42 1.34 10.85
CA ALA A 206 -5.86 0.74 12.12
C ALA A 206 -4.84 0.97 13.25
N GLY A 207 -3.54 0.86 12.95
CA GLY A 207 -2.46 1.14 13.90
C GLY A 207 -2.36 2.61 14.30
N LEU A 208 -2.51 3.53 13.33
CA LEU A 208 -2.55 4.97 13.61
C LEU A 208 -3.76 5.33 14.49
N ASN A 209 -4.92 4.68 14.30
CA ASN A 209 -6.05 4.81 15.20
C ASN A 209 -5.75 4.28 16.61
N TYR A 210 -5.11 3.11 16.74
CA TYR A 210 -4.66 2.60 18.03
C TYR A 210 -3.72 3.60 18.74
N GLY A 211 -2.63 3.98 18.09
CA GLY A 211 -1.55 4.76 18.69
C GLY A 211 -1.94 6.22 18.97
N ALA A 212 -2.62 6.89 18.04
CA ALA A 212 -2.94 8.31 18.19
C ALA A 212 -3.91 8.57 19.36
N PHE A 213 -4.91 7.70 19.54
CA PHE A 213 -5.89 7.81 20.62
C PHE A 213 -5.37 7.26 21.95
N ARG A 214 -4.31 6.42 21.94
CA ARG A 214 -3.63 5.89 23.14
C ARG A 214 -2.25 6.48 23.38
N ARG A 215 -1.96 7.67 22.85
CA ARG A 215 -0.63 8.32 22.93
C ARG A 215 0.03 8.29 24.32
N ARG A 216 -0.76 8.36 25.40
CA ARG A 216 -0.27 8.37 26.79
C ARG A 216 0.23 7.00 27.28
N GLU A 217 -0.15 5.91 26.61
CA GLU A 217 0.29 4.53 26.90
C GLU A 217 1.60 4.18 26.18
N ILE A 218 2.02 4.97 25.18
CA ILE A 218 3.27 4.76 24.44
C ILE A 218 4.43 5.32 25.27
N THR A 219 5.46 4.50 25.47
CA THR A 219 6.64 4.83 26.28
C THR A 219 7.94 4.69 25.48
N GLU A 220 9.08 4.95 26.10
CA GLU A 220 10.41 4.71 25.51
C GLU A 220 10.73 3.22 25.37
N ASN A 221 10.02 2.36 26.12
CA ASN A 221 10.07 0.91 25.91
C ASN A 221 9.13 0.53 24.76
N ALA A 222 9.71 -0.03 23.70
CA ALA A 222 8.97 -0.52 22.54
C ALA A 222 7.84 -1.50 22.94
N GLN A 223 6.65 -1.32 22.37
CA GLN A 223 5.49 -2.20 22.57
C GLN A 223 4.98 -2.69 21.22
N THR A 224 4.78 -4.00 21.09
CA THR A 224 4.35 -4.64 19.85
C THR A 224 2.86 -5.03 19.84
N LEU A 225 2.19 -4.71 18.75
CA LEU A 225 0.79 -5.06 18.47
C LEU A 225 0.73 -5.85 17.17
N LEU A 226 0.22 -7.09 17.21
CA LEU A 226 -0.19 -7.79 16.01
C LEU A 226 -1.66 -7.48 15.72
N ILE A 227 -1.93 -6.83 14.58
CA ILE A 227 -3.27 -6.69 14.02
C ILE A 227 -3.52 -7.88 13.10
N TYR A 228 -4.61 -8.62 13.32
CA TYR A 228 -5.05 -9.72 12.46
C TYR A 228 -6.42 -9.38 11.87
N ASP A 229 -6.46 -9.00 10.59
CA ASP A 229 -7.67 -8.60 9.86
C ASP A 229 -8.16 -9.73 8.94
N VAL A 230 -9.36 -10.21 9.19
CA VAL A 230 -10.06 -11.17 8.33
C VAL A 230 -11.20 -10.45 7.60
N GLY A 231 -10.87 -9.90 6.44
CA GLY A 231 -11.80 -9.21 5.55
C GLY A 231 -12.77 -10.15 4.83
N ALA A 232 -13.40 -9.65 3.77
CA ALA A 232 -14.32 -10.45 2.95
C ALA A 232 -13.56 -11.40 1.99
N THR A 233 -12.61 -10.88 1.21
CA THR A 233 -11.83 -11.66 0.22
C THR A 233 -10.43 -12.05 0.67
N LYS A 234 -9.89 -11.35 1.67
CA LYS A 234 -8.49 -11.40 2.08
C LYS A 234 -8.33 -11.57 3.60
N VAL A 235 -7.15 -12.03 4.01
CA VAL A 235 -6.64 -11.97 5.38
C VAL A 235 -5.29 -11.25 5.39
N THR A 236 -5.06 -10.38 6.37
CA THR A 236 -3.75 -9.78 6.64
C THR A 236 -3.38 -9.94 8.13
N ALA A 237 -2.10 -10.13 8.39
CA ALA A 237 -1.52 -9.97 9.70
C ALA A 237 -0.39 -8.94 9.62
N SER A 238 -0.30 -8.04 10.60
CA SER A 238 0.72 -7.00 10.62
C SER A 238 1.22 -6.78 12.04
N VAL A 239 2.54 -6.90 12.21
CA VAL A 239 3.22 -6.59 13.47
C VAL A 239 3.62 -5.11 13.44
N LEU A 240 3.12 -4.36 14.40
CA LEU A 240 3.41 -2.94 14.62
C LEU A 240 4.18 -2.77 15.92
N GLU A 241 5.13 -1.85 15.94
CA GLU A 241 5.86 -1.41 17.13
C GLU A 241 5.50 0.05 17.44
N TYR A 242 5.28 0.37 18.72
CA TYR A 242 5.08 1.73 19.21
C TYR A 242 6.16 2.09 20.22
N VAL A 243 6.81 3.23 20.00
CA VAL A 243 7.88 3.76 20.87
C VAL A 243 7.92 5.28 20.84
N LEU A 244 8.24 5.92 21.97
CA LEU A 244 8.54 7.35 22.01
C LEU A 244 9.95 7.60 21.46
N VAL A 245 10.06 8.41 20.42
CA VAL A 245 11.34 8.78 19.78
C VAL A 245 11.55 10.28 19.91
N GLU A 246 12.75 10.68 20.33
CA GLU A 246 13.14 12.08 20.42
C GLU A 246 13.45 12.66 19.03
N GLU A 247 12.74 13.72 18.62
CA GLU A 247 13.03 14.42 17.38
C GLU A 247 14.27 15.32 17.59
N LYS A 248 15.41 14.92 16.99
CA LYS A 248 16.73 15.61 17.09
C LYS A 248 16.71 17.13 16.81
N LYS A 249 15.65 17.67 16.19
CA LYS A 249 15.49 19.10 15.86
C LYS A 249 14.64 19.89 16.87
N ARG A 250 13.92 19.22 17.78
CA ARG A 250 13.00 19.84 18.76
C ARG A 250 13.26 19.46 20.21
N GLY A 251 13.89 18.31 20.48
CA GLY A 251 13.99 17.77 21.85
C GLY A 251 12.66 17.29 22.44
N GLU A 252 11.59 17.27 21.63
CA GLU A 252 10.30 16.68 22.00
C GLU A 252 10.28 15.19 21.62
N LYS A 253 9.68 14.37 22.48
CA LYS A 253 9.45 12.94 22.24
C LYS A 253 8.07 12.73 21.63
N ASP A 254 8.05 12.33 20.37
CA ASP A 254 6.83 11.95 19.64
C ASP A 254 6.69 10.42 19.61
N PRO A 255 5.48 9.87 19.74
CA PRO A 255 5.23 8.46 19.47
C PRO A 255 5.47 8.18 17.98
N VAL A 256 6.14 7.08 17.72
CA VAL A 256 6.34 6.52 16.38
C VAL A 256 5.75 5.13 16.35
N MET A 257 4.93 4.87 15.34
CA MET A 257 4.55 3.52 14.93
C MET A 257 5.44 3.07 13.77
N THR A 258 6.03 1.90 13.91
CA THR A 258 6.80 1.23 12.85
C THR A 258 6.15 -0.11 12.52
N THR A 259 5.88 -0.39 11.24
CA THR A 259 5.49 -1.74 10.81
C THR A 259 6.76 -2.61 10.78
N LEU A 260 6.79 -3.71 11.53
CA LEU A 260 7.95 -4.62 11.61
C LEU A 260 7.86 -5.80 10.64
N GLY A 261 6.65 -6.29 10.38
CA GLY A 261 6.43 -7.41 9.48
C GLY A 261 4.97 -7.60 9.10
N VAL A 262 4.74 -8.18 7.92
CA VAL A 262 3.43 -8.31 7.29
C VAL A 262 3.31 -9.67 6.61
N GLY A 263 2.15 -10.30 6.73
CA GLY A 263 1.79 -11.52 6.00
C GLY A 263 0.34 -11.43 5.53
N TYR A 264 0.00 -12.13 4.45
CA TYR A 264 -1.32 -12.00 3.83
C TYR A 264 -1.75 -13.22 2.99
N SER A 265 -3.05 -13.32 2.77
CA SER A 265 -3.65 -14.18 1.74
C SER A 265 -4.73 -13.41 0.99
N ARG A 266 -4.70 -13.43 -0.35
CA ARG A 266 -5.65 -12.72 -1.22
C ARG A 266 -6.90 -13.55 -1.59
N ILE A 267 -6.92 -14.84 -1.23
CA ILE A 267 -7.91 -15.82 -1.73
C ILE A 267 -8.90 -16.30 -0.67
N VAL A 268 -8.57 -16.18 0.62
CA VAL A 268 -9.40 -16.62 1.75
C VAL A 268 -9.91 -15.42 2.57
N GLY A 269 -11.14 -15.50 3.04
CA GLY A 269 -11.78 -14.48 3.86
C GLY A 269 -13.23 -14.84 4.20
N GLY A 270 -13.96 -13.90 4.80
CA GLY A 270 -15.34 -14.09 5.23
C GLY A 270 -16.35 -14.41 4.13
N PHE A 271 -16.04 -14.16 2.85
CA PHE A 271 -16.90 -14.50 1.71
C PHE A 271 -16.79 -15.98 1.31
N GLU A 272 -15.60 -16.58 1.42
CA GLU A 272 -15.38 -18.02 1.18
C GLU A 272 -16.27 -18.87 2.11
N ILE A 273 -16.35 -18.45 3.39
CA ILE A 273 -17.23 -19.03 4.40
C ILE A 273 -18.70 -18.94 3.98
N THR A 274 -19.11 -17.79 3.43
CA THR A 274 -20.48 -17.56 2.94
C THR A 274 -20.81 -18.45 1.74
N GLN A 275 -19.88 -18.60 0.79
CA GLN A 275 -20.06 -19.46 -0.37
C GLN A 275 -20.22 -20.93 0.04
N ARG A 276 -19.37 -21.43 0.95
CA ARG A 276 -19.46 -22.81 1.46
C ARG A 276 -20.77 -23.06 2.20
N LEU A 277 -21.26 -22.08 2.97
CA LEU A 277 -22.57 -22.18 3.62
C LEU A 277 -23.74 -22.16 2.62
N ARG A 278 -23.68 -21.30 1.59
CA ARG A 278 -24.62 -21.32 0.45
C ARG A 278 -24.63 -22.68 -0.24
N ASP A 279 -23.47 -23.30 -0.43
CA ASP A 279 -23.36 -24.58 -1.14
C ASP A 279 -23.90 -25.75 -0.30
N ILE A 280 -23.87 -25.64 1.03
CA ILE A 280 -24.63 -26.51 1.95
C ILE A 280 -26.14 -26.33 1.75
N PHE A 281 -26.63 -25.09 1.69
CA PHE A 281 -28.07 -24.81 1.49
C PHE A 281 -28.58 -25.33 0.14
N VAL A 282 -27.80 -25.13 -0.93
CA VAL A 282 -28.06 -25.69 -2.27
C VAL A 282 -28.08 -27.23 -2.22
N SER A 283 -27.14 -27.84 -1.51
CA SER A 283 -27.05 -29.30 -1.38
C SER A 283 -28.19 -29.89 -0.56
N ASP A 284 -28.71 -29.15 0.42
CA ASP A 284 -29.90 -29.55 1.20
C ASP A 284 -31.18 -29.39 0.36
N PHE A 285 -31.36 -28.23 -0.29
CA PHE A 285 -32.51 -27.98 -1.18
C PHE A 285 -32.64 -29.04 -2.27
N ARG A 286 -31.53 -29.41 -2.93
CA ARG A 286 -31.48 -30.51 -3.92
C ARG A 286 -31.92 -31.87 -3.37
N LYS A 287 -31.73 -32.13 -2.08
CA LYS A 287 -32.13 -33.39 -1.42
C LYS A 287 -33.58 -33.36 -0.95
N THR A 288 -34.05 -32.20 -0.47
CA THR A 288 -35.36 -32.06 0.18
C THR A 288 -36.48 -31.65 -0.77
N LYS A 289 -36.16 -31.04 -1.92
CA LYS A 289 -37.15 -30.52 -2.89
C LYS A 289 -36.98 -31.18 -4.27
N LYS A 290 -38.11 -31.51 -4.89
CA LYS A 290 -38.17 -31.95 -6.29
C LYS A 290 -38.46 -30.75 -7.18
N THR A 291 -37.61 -30.54 -8.17
CA THR A 291 -37.65 -29.41 -9.12
C THR A 291 -37.31 -29.92 -10.53
N LYS A 292 -37.71 -29.19 -11.57
CA LYS A 292 -37.55 -29.56 -12.99
C LYS A 292 -36.17 -29.17 -13.50
N THR A 293 -35.68 -28.02 -13.07
CA THR A 293 -34.33 -27.48 -13.33
C THR A 293 -33.50 -27.51 -12.05
N ASP A 294 -32.18 -27.49 -12.19
CA ASP A 294 -31.31 -27.43 -11.02
C ASP A 294 -31.22 -25.98 -10.49
N ILE A 295 -31.30 -25.80 -9.17
CA ILE A 295 -31.25 -24.47 -8.54
C ILE A 295 -30.01 -23.63 -8.95
N THR A 296 -28.88 -24.28 -9.28
CA THR A 296 -27.66 -23.58 -9.73
C THR A 296 -27.74 -23.04 -11.15
N GLU A 297 -28.67 -23.52 -11.97
CA GLU A 297 -29.00 -22.96 -13.29
C GLU A 297 -29.79 -21.64 -13.18
N ASN A 298 -30.25 -21.27 -11.98
CA ASN A 298 -30.99 -20.04 -11.73
C ASN A 298 -30.17 -19.05 -10.86
N PRO A 299 -29.51 -18.05 -11.48
CA PRO A 299 -28.72 -17.06 -10.74
C PRO A 299 -29.49 -16.25 -9.71
N ARG A 300 -30.80 -16.04 -9.89
CA ARG A 300 -31.66 -15.36 -8.90
C ARG A 300 -31.87 -16.23 -7.66
N SER A 301 -32.07 -17.54 -7.83
CA SER A 301 -32.12 -18.51 -6.73
C SER A 301 -30.77 -18.57 -5.99
N MET A 302 -29.66 -18.58 -6.73
CA MET A 302 -28.31 -18.57 -6.15
C MET A 302 -28.01 -17.26 -5.39
N ALA A 303 -28.48 -16.11 -5.88
CA ALA A 303 -28.36 -14.83 -5.17
C ALA A 303 -29.16 -14.84 -3.85
N LYS A 304 -30.40 -15.35 -3.85
CA LYS A 304 -31.19 -15.54 -2.61
C LYS A 304 -30.45 -16.43 -1.60
N MET A 305 -29.94 -17.58 -2.04
CA MET A 305 -29.19 -18.50 -1.18
C MET A 305 -27.91 -17.86 -0.60
N LEU A 306 -27.19 -17.05 -1.38
CA LEU A 306 -25.98 -16.35 -0.94
C LEU A 306 -26.30 -15.26 0.11
N GLN A 307 -27.36 -14.48 -0.09
CA GLN A 307 -27.79 -13.45 0.85
C GLN A 307 -28.22 -14.06 2.20
N GLU A 308 -28.95 -15.18 2.16
CA GLU A 308 -29.32 -15.90 3.38
C GLU A 308 -28.10 -16.52 4.07
N ALA A 309 -27.16 -17.11 3.31
CA ALA A 309 -25.91 -17.63 3.88
C ALA A 309 -25.10 -16.54 4.60
N GLU A 310 -25.04 -15.31 4.08
CA GLU A 310 -24.37 -14.19 4.75
C GLU A 310 -25.04 -13.88 6.10
N ARG A 311 -26.37 -13.82 6.10
CA ARG A 311 -27.18 -13.57 7.31
C ARG A 311 -26.96 -14.67 8.36
N VAL A 312 -27.02 -15.93 7.95
CA VAL A 312 -26.85 -17.08 8.85
C VAL A 312 -25.42 -17.15 9.40
N LYS A 313 -24.39 -16.88 8.59
CA LYS A 313 -22.98 -16.77 9.05
C LYS A 313 -22.83 -15.73 10.17
N ILE A 314 -23.44 -14.55 10.00
CA ILE A 314 -23.42 -13.48 11.01
C ILE A 314 -24.14 -13.93 12.28
N VAL A 315 -25.34 -14.54 12.17
CA VAL A 315 -26.12 -14.99 13.33
C VAL A 315 -25.40 -16.11 14.10
N LEU A 316 -24.80 -17.08 13.41
CA LEU A 316 -24.04 -18.20 14.03
C LEU A 316 -22.71 -17.76 14.68
N SER A 317 -22.21 -16.57 14.34
CA SER A 317 -21.06 -15.98 15.04
C SER A 317 -21.40 -15.60 16.50
N ALA A 318 -22.68 -15.38 16.82
CA ALA A 318 -23.17 -15.16 18.19
C ALA A 318 -23.93 -16.38 18.75
N ASN A 319 -24.73 -17.06 17.93
CA ASN A 319 -25.66 -18.12 18.33
C ASN A 319 -25.15 -19.52 17.95
N VAL A 320 -25.59 -20.56 18.66
CA VAL A 320 -25.16 -21.96 18.40
C VAL A 320 -25.96 -22.60 17.25
N ASN A 321 -27.19 -22.16 17.03
CA ASN A 321 -28.05 -22.60 15.94
C ASN A 321 -28.88 -21.43 15.39
N PHE A 322 -29.46 -21.62 14.21
CA PHE A 322 -30.43 -20.73 13.59
C PHE A 322 -31.19 -21.48 12.47
N THR A 323 -32.42 -21.08 12.16
CA THR A 323 -33.20 -21.64 11.04
C THR A 323 -33.10 -20.74 9.82
N ALA A 324 -32.34 -21.16 8.81
CA ALA A 324 -32.31 -20.50 7.51
C ALA A 324 -33.69 -20.64 6.84
N GLN A 325 -34.22 -19.57 6.25
CA GLN A 325 -35.52 -19.58 5.57
C GLN A 325 -35.56 -18.60 4.40
N ILE A 326 -36.06 -19.05 3.25
CA ILE A 326 -36.21 -18.27 2.02
C ILE A 326 -37.51 -18.67 1.31
N GLU A 327 -38.42 -17.71 1.15
CA GLU A 327 -39.66 -17.89 0.40
C GLU A 327 -39.42 -17.93 -1.12
N ASN A 328 -40.12 -18.85 -1.81
CA ASN A 328 -40.08 -19.08 -3.25
C ASN A 328 -38.65 -18.96 -3.82
N VAL A 329 -37.73 -19.78 -3.30
CA VAL A 329 -36.32 -19.68 -3.68
C VAL A 329 -36.10 -20.15 -5.12
N HIS A 330 -36.81 -21.20 -5.54
CA HIS A 330 -36.71 -21.81 -6.85
C HIS A 330 -37.98 -22.62 -7.17
N GLU A 331 -38.54 -22.48 -8.37
CA GLU A 331 -39.76 -23.18 -8.83
C GLU A 331 -40.91 -23.22 -7.80
N GLU A 332 -41.26 -22.08 -7.20
CA GLU A 332 -42.33 -21.94 -6.20
C GLU A 332 -42.11 -22.73 -4.89
N GLN A 333 -40.94 -23.35 -4.71
CA GLN A 333 -40.55 -24.01 -3.47
C GLN A 333 -39.88 -23.04 -2.50
N ASP A 334 -40.33 -23.06 -1.25
CA ASP A 334 -39.62 -22.45 -0.13
C ASP A 334 -38.43 -23.31 0.33
N PHE A 335 -37.37 -22.66 0.81
CA PHE A 335 -36.27 -23.32 1.51
C PHE A 335 -36.36 -23.02 3.01
N THR A 336 -36.24 -24.06 3.83
CA THR A 336 -36.12 -23.94 5.29
C THR A 336 -35.15 -25.01 5.78
N MET A 337 -34.12 -24.63 6.53
CA MET A 337 -33.09 -25.55 7.03
C MET A 337 -32.65 -25.14 8.44
N SER A 338 -32.58 -26.09 9.37
CA SER A 338 -31.93 -25.86 10.67
C SER A 338 -30.40 -25.95 10.49
N VAL A 339 -29.70 -24.89 10.89
CA VAL A 339 -28.25 -24.75 10.70
C VAL A 339 -27.60 -24.56 12.06
N THR A 340 -26.51 -25.28 12.32
CA THR A 340 -25.74 -25.15 13.56
C THR A 340 -24.36 -24.55 13.29
N ARG A 341 -23.78 -23.92 14.32
CA ARG A 341 -22.40 -23.45 14.29
C ARG A 341 -21.43 -24.59 13.97
N ALA A 342 -21.64 -25.77 14.53
CA ALA A 342 -20.82 -26.95 14.26
C ALA A 342 -20.79 -27.36 12.77
N MET A 343 -21.91 -27.20 12.04
CA MET A 343 -21.95 -27.43 10.59
C MET A 343 -21.13 -26.39 9.82
N LEU A 344 -21.25 -25.11 10.19
CA LEU A 344 -20.44 -24.02 9.61
C LEU A 344 -18.95 -24.24 9.87
N GLU A 345 -18.58 -24.58 11.10
CA GLU A 345 -17.21 -24.82 11.53
C GLU A 345 -16.59 -26.06 10.87
N GLY A 346 -17.37 -27.13 10.70
CA GLY A 346 -16.95 -28.31 9.92
C GLY A 346 -16.66 -27.97 8.46
N ALA A 347 -17.42 -27.06 7.86
CA ALA A 347 -17.29 -26.66 6.46
C ALA A 347 -16.08 -25.75 6.16
N ILE A 348 -15.39 -25.24 7.18
CA ILE A 348 -14.25 -24.31 7.03
C ILE A 348 -12.99 -24.75 7.77
N ARG A 349 -12.98 -25.95 8.39
CA ARG A 349 -11.87 -26.41 9.21
C ARG A 349 -10.59 -26.66 8.41
N ASP A 350 -10.71 -26.99 7.12
CA ASP A 350 -9.62 -27.09 6.15
C ASP A 350 -8.91 -25.75 5.89
N LEU A 351 -9.54 -24.62 6.21
CA LEU A 351 -8.96 -23.29 6.04
C LEU A 351 -7.97 -22.90 7.14
N GLU A 352 -7.81 -23.69 8.22
CA GLU A 352 -6.93 -23.37 9.37
C GLU A 352 -5.54 -22.93 8.90
N VAL A 353 -4.89 -23.71 8.03
CA VAL A 353 -3.54 -23.41 7.51
C VAL A 353 -3.51 -22.07 6.77
N LYS A 354 -4.47 -21.83 5.87
CA LYS A 354 -4.53 -20.59 5.06
C LYS A 354 -4.86 -19.35 5.89
N LEU A 355 -5.61 -19.51 6.98
CA LEU A 355 -5.96 -18.44 7.91
C LEU A 355 -4.79 -18.11 8.86
N VAL A 356 -4.03 -19.10 9.31
CA VAL A 356 -2.91 -18.92 10.25
C VAL A 356 -1.62 -18.49 9.53
N GLN A 357 -1.39 -18.92 8.28
CA GLN A 357 -0.14 -18.60 7.55
C GLN A 357 0.22 -17.11 7.51
N PRO A 358 -0.70 -16.15 7.29
CA PRO A 358 -0.40 -14.71 7.39
C PRO A 358 0.27 -14.30 8.72
N ILE A 359 -0.11 -14.91 9.84
CA ILE A 359 0.49 -14.64 11.16
C ILE A 359 1.94 -15.14 11.20
N VAL A 360 2.18 -16.34 10.67
CA VAL A 360 3.53 -16.93 10.57
C VAL A 360 4.44 -16.04 9.72
N ASP A 361 3.96 -15.60 8.55
CA ASP A 361 4.72 -14.77 7.62
C ASP A 361 5.01 -13.39 8.22
N ALA A 362 4.04 -12.76 8.89
CA ALA A 362 4.22 -11.47 9.56
C ALA A 362 5.27 -11.54 10.69
N LEU A 363 5.23 -12.60 11.50
CA LEU A 363 6.19 -12.82 12.59
C LEU A 363 7.59 -13.14 12.07
N LYS A 364 7.70 -13.98 11.03
CA LYS A 364 8.96 -14.27 10.33
C LYS A 364 9.56 -13.01 9.72
N MET A 365 8.74 -12.15 9.10
CA MET A 365 9.21 -10.88 8.54
C MET A 365 9.66 -9.92 9.66
N ALA A 366 8.97 -9.90 10.81
CA ALA A 366 9.32 -9.08 11.97
C ALA A 366 10.51 -9.60 12.79
N ASP A 367 11.00 -10.81 12.53
CA ASP A 367 11.99 -11.54 13.36
C ASP A 367 11.58 -11.68 14.84
N LEU A 368 10.30 -12.01 15.06
CA LEU A 368 9.71 -12.15 16.40
C LEU A 368 9.06 -13.52 16.60
N SER A 369 9.26 -14.10 17.78
CA SER A 369 8.51 -15.28 18.20
C SER A 369 7.11 -14.87 18.70
N PRO A 370 6.10 -15.77 18.64
CA PRO A 370 4.73 -15.46 19.07
C PRO A 370 4.62 -14.94 20.52
N GLU A 371 5.53 -15.37 21.40
CA GLU A 371 5.59 -14.98 22.81
C GLU A 371 6.08 -13.53 23.02
N LYS A 372 6.89 -13.00 22.11
CA LYS A 372 7.44 -11.63 22.20
C LYS A 372 6.45 -10.55 21.79
N VAL A 373 5.38 -10.91 21.07
CA VAL A 373 4.29 -9.98 20.75
C VAL A 373 3.64 -9.52 22.06
N ASN A 374 3.47 -8.21 22.31
CA ASN A 374 2.84 -7.73 23.55
C ASN A 374 1.32 -7.85 23.49
N GLN A 375 0.68 -7.46 22.38
CA GLN A 375 -0.77 -7.54 22.21
C GLN A 375 -1.17 -8.13 20.84
N VAL A 376 -2.29 -8.84 20.78
CA VAL A 376 -2.90 -9.33 19.53
C VAL A 376 -4.31 -8.75 19.47
N VAL A 377 -4.70 -8.12 18.36
CA VAL A 377 -6.03 -7.52 18.18
C VAL A 377 -6.70 -8.05 16.91
N LEU A 378 -8.00 -8.35 17.02
CA LEU A 378 -8.80 -8.86 15.91
C LEU A 378 -9.48 -7.73 15.13
N MET A 379 -9.37 -7.80 13.81
CA MET A 379 -10.00 -6.88 12.85
C MET A 379 -10.74 -7.69 11.75
N GLY A 380 -11.47 -7.00 10.88
CA GLY A 380 -12.26 -7.60 9.82
C GLY A 380 -13.62 -8.20 10.22
N GLY A 381 -14.49 -8.37 9.23
CA GLY A 381 -15.80 -9.00 9.41
C GLY A 381 -15.72 -10.47 9.82
N GLY A 382 -14.80 -11.21 9.20
CA GLY A 382 -14.69 -12.67 9.35
C GLY A 382 -14.09 -13.12 10.69
N SER A 383 -13.28 -12.30 11.36
CA SER A 383 -12.65 -12.67 12.65
C SER A 383 -13.67 -12.84 13.78
N ARG A 384 -14.92 -12.40 13.56
CA ARG A 384 -16.06 -12.64 14.46
C ARG A 384 -16.51 -14.11 14.48
N VAL A 385 -16.14 -14.93 13.50
CA VAL A 385 -16.42 -16.37 13.48
C VAL A 385 -15.62 -17.09 14.59
N PRO A 386 -16.26 -17.80 15.54
CA PRO A 386 -15.60 -18.36 16.72
C PRO A 386 -14.39 -19.27 16.41
N LEU A 387 -14.51 -20.20 15.46
CA LEU A 387 -13.41 -21.09 15.06
C LEU A 387 -12.17 -20.34 14.56
N ILE A 388 -12.32 -19.17 13.94
CA ILE A 388 -11.16 -18.36 13.52
C ILE A 388 -10.45 -17.78 14.75
N GLN A 389 -11.21 -17.36 15.77
CA GLN A 389 -10.63 -16.94 17.05
C GLN A 389 -9.94 -18.13 17.75
N GLU A 390 -10.50 -19.33 17.67
CA GLU A 390 -9.87 -20.57 18.18
C GLU A 390 -8.52 -20.85 17.49
N PHE A 391 -8.43 -20.76 16.16
CA PHE A 391 -7.18 -20.94 15.41
C PHE A 391 -6.10 -19.93 15.85
N VAL A 392 -6.46 -18.65 15.99
CA VAL A 392 -5.54 -17.60 16.45
C VAL A 392 -5.13 -17.81 17.91
N GLN A 393 -6.06 -18.16 18.80
CA GLN A 393 -5.76 -18.49 20.20
C GLN A 393 -4.84 -19.70 20.32
N LYS A 394 -5.10 -20.77 19.55
CA LYS A 394 -4.28 -21.98 19.49
C LYS A 394 -2.85 -21.65 19.07
N PHE A 395 -2.68 -20.83 18.03
CA PHE A 395 -1.37 -20.36 17.58
C PHE A 395 -0.61 -19.58 18.67
N PHE A 396 -1.26 -18.62 19.33
CA PHE A 396 -0.69 -17.84 20.44
C PHE A 396 -0.80 -18.53 21.81
N LYS A 397 -0.85 -19.87 21.88
CA LYS A 397 -0.83 -20.66 23.14
C LYS A 397 -1.87 -20.19 24.18
N LYS A 398 -3.09 -19.89 23.72
CA LYS A 398 -4.24 -19.35 24.48
C LYS A 398 -4.06 -17.94 25.06
N LYS A 399 -3.17 -17.13 24.49
CA LYS A 399 -3.09 -15.70 24.80
C LYS A 399 -4.43 -15.00 24.53
N GLU A 400 -4.76 -14.01 25.36
CA GLU A 400 -5.94 -13.17 25.20
C GLU A 400 -5.89 -12.38 23.88
N LEU A 401 -7.02 -12.36 23.16
CA LEU A 401 -7.19 -11.60 21.93
C LEU A 401 -7.97 -10.31 22.22
N GLY A 402 -7.29 -9.18 22.02
CA GLY A 402 -7.85 -7.84 22.21
C GLY A 402 -9.02 -7.56 21.26
N LYS A 403 -10.06 -6.93 21.81
CA LYS A 403 -11.27 -6.47 21.10
C LYS A 403 -11.49 -4.96 21.29
N PHE A 404 -10.39 -4.25 21.54
CA PHE A 404 -10.36 -2.87 22.02
C PHE A 404 -10.21 -1.81 20.91
N LEU A 405 -10.11 -2.25 19.66
CA LEU A 405 -10.29 -1.42 18.46
C LEU A 405 -11.67 -1.72 17.89
N ASN A 406 -12.43 -0.69 17.53
CA ASN A 406 -13.69 -0.91 16.83
C ASN A 406 -13.40 -1.35 15.39
N THR A 407 -13.61 -2.64 15.13
CA THR A 407 -13.37 -3.29 13.84
C THR A 407 -14.04 -2.60 12.65
N ASP A 408 -15.20 -1.97 12.84
CA ASP A 408 -15.96 -1.34 11.75
C ASP A 408 -15.61 0.15 11.57
N GLU A 409 -14.79 0.76 12.45
CA GLU A 409 -14.48 2.21 12.43
C GLU A 409 -12.97 2.53 12.41
N ALA A 410 -12.12 1.72 13.04
CA ALA A 410 -10.71 2.09 13.33
C ALA A 410 -9.90 2.45 12.08
N ILE A 411 -10.09 1.71 10.97
CA ILE A 411 -9.40 1.97 9.71
C ILE A 411 -9.79 3.34 9.14
N ALA A 412 -11.09 3.65 9.04
CA ALA A 412 -11.56 4.95 8.57
C ALA A 412 -11.12 6.10 9.50
N MET A 413 -11.20 5.90 10.82
CA MET A 413 -10.81 6.89 11.83
C MET A 413 -9.30 7.18 11.85
N GLY A 414 -8.45 6.18 11.62
CA GLY A 414 -7.01 6.39 11.44
C GLY A 414 -6.68 7.06 10.12
N ALA A 415 -7.36 6.69 9.04
CA ALA A 415 -7.18 7.32 7.73
C ALA A 415 -7.63 8.80 7.72
N VAL A 416 -8.68 9.19 8.44
CA VAL A 416 -9.08 10.61 8.53
C VAL A 416 -8.14 11.42 9.44
N TYR A 417 -7.53 10.78 10.44
CA TYR A 417 -6.43 11.40 11.19
C TYR A 417 -5.24 11.72 10.28
N GLN A 418 -4.89 10.80 9.37
CA GLN A 418 -3.87 11.04 8.36
C GLN A 418 -4.29 12.13 7.35
N ALA A 419 -5.56 12.15 6.92
CA ALA A 419 -6.10 13.21 6.06
C ALA A 419 -5.99 14.60 6.74
N ALA A 420 -6.29 14.69 8.04
CA ALA A 420 -6.10 15.88 8.85
C ALA A 420 -4.62 16.25 9.07
N HIS A 421 -3.70 15.28 9.06
CA HIS A 421 -2.27 15.54 9.15
C HIS A 421 -1.70 16.16 7.86
N LEU A 422 -2.23 15.72 6.71
CA LEU A 422 -1.79 16.17 5.39
C LEU A 422 -2.48 17.46 4.91
N SER A 423 -3.74 17.68 5.30
CA SER A 423 -4.50 18.87 4.87
C SER A 423 -4.07 20.13 5.63
N LYS A 424 -3.84 21.21 4.88
CA LYS A 424 -3.33 22.50 5.39
C LYS A 424 -4.28 23.20 6.37
N GLY A 425 -5.55 22.79 6.41
CA GLY A 425 -6.59 23.37 7.27
C GLY A 425 -6.53 22.94 8.73
N PHE A 426 -5.74 21.91 9.07
CA PHE A 426 -5.72 21.34 10.42
C PHE A 426 -4.31 21.27 11.03
N LYS A 427 -4.29 21.13 12.36
CA LYS A 427 -3.07 20.90 13.13
C LYS A 427 -3.31 19.81 14.17
N VAL A 428 -3.20 18.55 13.74
CA VAL A 428 -3.18 17.40 14.66
C VAL A 428 -1.88 17.34 15.46
N LYS A 429 -1.87 16.59 16.56
CA LYS A 429 -0.61 16.24 17.25
C LYS A 429 0.24 15.40 16.30
N ARG A 430 1.56 15.57 16.32
CA ARG A 430 2.47 14.77 15.50
C ARG A 430 2.43 13.31 15.92
N PHE A 431 2.37 12.39 14.97
CA PHE A 431 2.47 10.96 15.24
C PHE A 431 3.32 10.36 14.12
N GLY A 432 4.48 9.79 14.46
CA GLY A 432 5.38 9.23 13.47
C GLY A 432 4.81 7.93 12.91
N VAL A 433 4.85 7.78 11.58
CA VAL A 433 4.48 6.55 10.89
C VAL A 433 5.66 6.14 10.00
N ARG A 434 6.13 4.90 10.17
CA ARG A 434 7.10 4.24 9.29
C ARG A 434 6.51 2.92 8.84
N ASP A 435 5.95 2.89 7.64
CA ASP A 435 5.32 1.69 7.10
C ASP A 435 6.28 0.95 6.14
N LEU A 436 6.10 -0.36 5.97
CA LEU A 436 6.97 -1.16 5.11
C LEU A 436 6.57 -1.06 3.64
N GLN A 437 7.57 -0.81 2.78
CA GLN A 437 7.52 -1.23 1.39
C GLN A 437 7.90 -2.71 1.33
N ILE A 438 6.88 -3.57 1.18
CA ILE A 438 7.03 -5.03 1.18
C ILE A 438 7.37 -5.64 -0.18
N SER A 439 7.42 -4.82 -1.25
CA SER A 439 7.86 -5.25 -2.57
C SER A 439 9.13 -4.47 -2.96
N PRO A 440 10.30 -5.14 -3.07
CA PRO A 440 11.54 -4.47 -3.42
C PRO A 440 11.47 -3.89 -4.84
N ILE A 441 12.07 -2.71 -5.06
CA ILE A 441 12.13 -2.06 -6.38
C ILE A 441 13.60 -1.89 -6.79
N GLN A 442 13.90 -2.28 -8.02
CA GLN A 442 15.21 -2.17 -8.65
C GLN A 442 15.12 -1.60 -10.07
N VAL A 443 16.28 -1.19 -10.58
CA VAL A 443 16.46 -0.73 -11.97
C VAL A 443 17.42 -1.68 -12.66
N ASP A 444 16.96 -2.23 -13.78
CA ASP A 444 17.60 -3.27 -14.55
C ASP A 444 17.99 -2.73 -15.92
N PHE A 445 19.27 -2.88 -16.28
CA PHE A 445 19.81 -2.31 -17.51
C PHE A 445 20.99 -3.10 -18.05
N ILE A 446 21.23 -2.97 -19.36
CA ILE A 446 22.34 -3.63 -20.07
C ILE A 446 23.61 -2.80 -19.89
N SER A 447 24.71 -3.43 -19.48
CA SER A 447 26.00 -2.78 -19.31
C SER A 447 26.60 -2.28 -20.63
N ALA A 448 26.98 -1.01 -20.70
CA ALA A 448 27.69 -0.42 -21.84
C ALA A 448 29.16 -0.88 -22.01
N HIS A 449 29.72 -1.62 -21.03
CA HIS A 449 31.15 -1.95 -21.01
C HIS A 449 31.48 -3.44 -20.82
N SER A 450 30.49 -4.29 -20.53
CA SER A 450 30.72 -5.73 -20.36
C SER A 450 29.79 -6.52 -21.27
N LYS A 451 30.37 -7.13 -22.30
CA LYS A 451 29.74 -8.20 -23.07
C LYS A 451 29.88 -9.51 -22.31
N ASP A 452 28.85 -10.33 -22.34
CA ASP A 452 28.88 -11.73 -21.92
C ASP A 452 29.51 -12.63 -23.01
N GLU A 453 29.61 -13.93 -22.72
CA GLU A 453 30.18 -14.94 -23.61
C GLU A 453 29.43 -15.10 -24.94
N THR A 454 28.18 -14.62 -25.02
CA THR A 454 27.36 -14.63 -26.25
C THR A 454 27.44 -13.30 -27.02
N GLY A 455 28.19 -12.32 -26.52
CA GLY A 455 28.35 -11.01 -27.12
C GLY A 455 27.23 -10.01 -26.81
N THR A 456 26.20 -10.41 -26.06
CA THR A 456 25.18 -9.50 -25.53
C THR A 456 25.72 -8.75 -24.31
N GLY A 457 25.16 -7.57 -24.00
CA GLY A 457 25.61 -6.80 -22.84
C GLY A 457 25.09 -7.41 -21.54
N ARG A 458 25.95 -7.50 -20.51
CA ARG A 458 25.59 -8.06 -19.20
C ARG A 458 24.44 -7.27 -18.57
N LEU A 459 23.37 -7.97 -18.19
CA LEU A 459 22.29 -7.40 -17.39
C LEU A 459 22.79 -7.07 -15.98
N ILE A 460 22.49 -5.84 -15.53
CA ILE A 460 22.83 -5.33 -14.19
C ILE A 460 21.53 -5.00 -13.47
N HIS A 461 21.40 -5.50 -12.24
CA HIS A 461 20.32 -5.18 -11.31
C HIS A 461 20.82 -4.16 -10.27
N ARG A 462 20.12 -3.02 -10.10
CA ARG A 462 20.44 -2.01 -9.07
C ARG A 462 19.22 -1.76 -8.16
N PRO A 463 19.22 -2.25 -6.90
CA PRO A 463 18.12 -1.97 -5.98
C PRO A 463 18.09 -0.49 -5.62
N ILE A 464 16.92 0.14 -5.73
CA ILE A 464 16.68 1.52 -5.28
C ILE A 464 15.93 1.54 -3.93
N TYR A 465 14.92 0.66 -3.80
CA TYR A 465 14.17 0.44 -2.56
C TYR A 465 14.18 -1.06 -2.24
N PRO A 466 15.19 -1.56 -1.50
CA PRO A 466 15.27 -2.97 -1.14
C PRO A 466 14.11 -3.40 -0.21
N MET A 467 13.95 -4.70 -0.04
CA MET A 467 13.01 -5.31 0.91
C MET A 467 13.19 -4.70 2.31
N LYS A 468 12.09 -4.44 3.02
CA LYS A 468 12.06 -3.69 4.29
C LYS A 468 12.52 -2.22 4.21
N SER A 469 12.46 -1.59 3.03
CA SER A 469 12.47 -0.12 2.95
C SER A 469 11.24 0.45 3.66
N PHE A 470 11.35 1.65 4.24
CA PHE A 470 10.23 2.34 4.88
C PHE A 470 9.64 3.44 3.98
N VAL A 471 8.33 3.68 4.13
CA VAL A 471 7.60 4.85 3.64
C VAL A 471 7.18 5.68 4.87
N PRO A 472 7.41 7.01 4.91
CA PRO A 472 8.04 7.87 3.89
C PRO A 472 9.48 7.48 3.56
N ALA A 473 9.82 7.47 2.27
CA ALA A 473 11.12 7.05 1.77
C ALA A 473 11.99 8.25 1.37
N SER A 474 13.31 8.09 1.40
CA SER A 474 14.23 9.06 0.78
C SER A 474 14.24 8.87 -0.74
N LYS A 475 14.32 9.98 -1.49
CA LYS A 475 14.62 9.94 -2.93
C LYS A 475 15.92 9.19 -3.22
N LYS A 476 15.98 8.54 -4.37
CA LYS A 476 17.12 7.73 -4.83
C LYS A 476 17.63 8.27 -6.15
N VAL A 477 18.94 8.22 -6.35
CA VAL A 477 19.58 8.66 -7.58
C VAL A 477 20.51 7.56 -8.06
N LEU A 478 20.34 7.12 -9.31
CA LEU A 478 21.27 6.21 -9.96
C LEU A 478 22.11 6.99 -10.97
N SER A 479 23.42 6.74 -10.98
CA SER A 479 24.38 7.39 -11.88
C SER A 479 24.89 6.41 -12.93
N PHE A 480 24.80 6.82 -14.19
CA PHE A 480 25.13 6.08 -15.40
C PHE A 480 26.32 6.76 -16.08
N THR A 481 27.54 6.47 -15.59
CA THR A 481 28.80 7.11 -16.02
C THR A 481 29.28 6.70 -17.41
N SER A 482 28.73 5.61 -17.94
CA SER A 482 29.21 4.90 -19.13
C SER A 482 28.29 5.03 -20.35
N PHE A 483 27.21 5.80 -20.22
CA PHE A 483 26.14 5.90 -21.22
C PHE A 483 26.25 7.23 -21.95
N THR A 484 26.86 7.19 -23.14
CA THR A 484 27.11 8.35 -24.02
C THR A 484 26.15 8.41 -25.21
N GLU A 485 25.29 7.40 -25.34
CA GLU A 485 24.23 7.26 -26.33
C GLU A 485 22.88 7.15 -25.64
N ASP A 486 21.80 7.32 -26.40
CA ASP A 486 20.42 7.17 -25.94
C ASP A 486 20.18 5.72 -25.46
N PHE A 487 19.52 5.55 -24.32
CA PHE A 487 19.40 4.23 -23.68
C PHE A 487 18.08 4.04 -22.95
N SER A 488 17.75 2.79 -22.65
CA SER A 488 16.57 2.43 -21.87
C SER A 488 16.93 1.62 -20.64
N VAL A 489 16.18 1.82 -19.55
CA VAL A 489 16.30 1.06 -18.31
C VAL A 489 14.91 0.55 -17.91
N ASN A 490 14.85 -0.66 -17.34
CA ASN A 490 13.61 -1.24 -16.84
C ASN A 490 13.53 -1.06 -15.33
N VAL A 491 12.43 -0.50 -14.84
CA VAL A 491 12.10 -0.55 -13.42
C VAL A 491 11.33 -1.84 -13.16
N ASN A 492 11.89 -2.69 -12.33
CA ASN A 492 11.33 -3.99 -11.98
C ASN A 492 11.16 -4.12 -10.47
N TYR A 493 10.31 -5.05 -10.07
CA TYR A 493 10.39 -5.61 -8.73
C TYR A 493 11.64 -6.46 -8.60
N GLY A 494 12.33 -6.35 -7.45
CA GLY A 494 13.42 -7.24 -7.10
C GLY A 494 12.92 -8.63 -6.71
N GLU A 495 13.84 -9.51 -6.34
CA GLU A 495 13.51 -10.86 -5.90
C GLU A 495 12.60 -10.85 -4.64
N MET A 496 11.49 -11.58 -4.71
CA MET A 496 10.54 -11.76 -3.61
C MET A 496 10.50 -13.23 -3.17
N ARG A 497 11.60 -13.71 -2.59
CA ARG A 497 11.81 -15.12 -2.21
C ARG A 497 10.87 -15.62 -1.11
N GLU A 498 10.22 -14.69 -0.42
CA GLU A 498 9.23 -14.94 0.62
C GLU A 498 7.86 -15.35 0.04
N LEU A 499 7.60 -15.07 -1.24
CA LEU A 499 6.34 -15.41 -1.90
C LEU A 499 6.39 -16.80 -2.54
N SER A 500 5.31 -17.56 -2.41
CA SER A 500 5.11 -18.81 -3.16
C SER A 500 4.90 -18.54 -4.65
N THR A 501 5.04 -19.58 -5.48
CA THR A 501 4.73 -19.52 -6.92
C THR A 501 3.31 -19.00 -7.17
N ASP A 502 2.33 -19.44 -6.36
CA ASP A 502 0.94 -18.98 -6.44
C ASP A 502 0.81 -17.49 -6.09
N GLN A 503 1.48 -17.04 -5.02
CA GLN A 503 1.50 -15.62 -4.63
C GLN A 503 2.18 -14.73 -5.67
N LEU A 504 3.20 -15.22 -6.38
CA LEU A 504 3.81 -14.52 -7.51
C LEU A 504 2.86 -14.42 -8.72
N MET A 505 2.09 -15.48 -9.00
CA MET A 505 1.04 -15.43 -10.03
C MET A 505 -0.09 -14.47 -9.64
N GLU A 506 -0.52 -14.45 -8.37
CA GLU A 506 -1.48 -13.46 -7.84
C GLU A 506 -0.95 -12.02 -7.91
N PHE A 507 0.35 -11.82 -7.66
CA PHE A 507 1.03 -10.53 -7.75
C PHE A 507 0.97 -9.96 -9.18
N GLY A 508 1.34 -10.76 -10.17
CA GLY A 508 1.29 -10.41 -11.60
C GLY A 508 2.64 -9.92 -12.15
N SER A 509 2.61 -8.90 -13.01
CA SER A 509 3.82 -8.39 -13.69
C SER A 509 4.90 -7.97 -12.70
N LEU A 510 6.13 -8.47 -12.91
CA LEU A 510 7.32 -8.00 -12.20
C LEU A 510 7.92 -6.73 -12.82
N ASN A 511 7.56 -6.39 -14.05
CA ASN A 511 7.92 -5.11 -14.65
C ASN A 511 6.94 -4.01 -14.22
N ILE A 512 7.50 -2.86 -13.78
CA ILE A 512 6.77 -1.67 -13.33
C ILE A 512 6.70 -0.64 -14.48
N SER A 513 7.81 -0.38 -15.16
CA SER A 513 7.90 0.54 -16.29
C SER A 513 9.20 0.32 -17.07
N GLU A 514 9.18 0.57 -18.37
CA GLU A 514 10.37 0.95 -19.12
C GLU A 514 10.59 2.48 -18.96
N ILE A 515 11.83 2.95 -18.92
CA ILE A 515 12.21 4.37 -18.96
C ILE A 515 13.18 4.53 -20.12
N LYS A 516 12.89 5.46 -21.04
CA LYS A 516 13.77 5.83 -22.17
C LYS A 516 14.43 7.16 -21.88
N ILE A 517 15.72 7.24 -22.13
CA ILE A 517 16.55 8.43 -21.93
C ILE A 517 17.10 8.82 -23.30
N ASP A 518 16.37 9.72 -23.95
CA ASP A 518 16.62 10.16 -25.33
C ASP A 518 17.36 11.51 -25.37
N GLY A 519 18.03 11.82 -26.48
CA GLY A 519 18.78 13.07 -26.68
C GLY A 519 20.12 13.13 -25.93
N VAL A 520 20.58 12.00 -25.39
CA VAL A 520 21.90 11.86 -24.74
C VAL A 520 23.00 12.08 -25.75
N THR A 521 22.89 11.41 -26.89
CA THR A 521 23.90 11.37 -27.94
C THR A 521 24.25 12.78 -28.44
N ASP A 522 23.22 13.57 -28.75
CA ASP A 522 23.36 14.94 -29.27
C ASP A 522 24.02 15.89 -28.25
N VAL A 523 23.61 15.82 -26.98
CA VAL A 523 24.17 16.68 -25.92
C VAL A 523 25.59 16.24 -25.59
N TYR A 524 25.86 14.93 -25.52
CA TYR A 524 27.20 14.40 -25.27
C TYR A 524 28.18 14.87 -26.34
N LEU A 525 27.86 14.67 -27.62
CA LEU A 525 28.73 15.09 -28.73
C LEU A 525 28.92 16.61 -28.79
N ARG A 526 27.85 17.40 -28.59
CA ARG A 526 27.92 18.87 -28.65
C ARG A 526 28.73 19.48 -27.50
N GLU A 527 28.61 18.92 -26.30
CA GLU A 527 29.23 19.50 -25.10
C GLU A 527 30.66 18.98 -24.88
N THR A 528 30.96 17.71 -25.20
CA THR A 528 32.35 17.18 -25.12
C THR A 528 33.25 17.71 -26.23
N ALA A 529 32.70 18.23 -27.33
CA ALA A 529 33.45 19.00 -28.32
C ALA A 529 34.00 20.33 -27.78
N LYS A 530 33.57 20.80 -26.61
CA LYS A 530 34.09 22.00 -25.95
C LYS A 530 35.30 21.63 -25.10
N GLU A 531 36.46 22.16 -25.47
CA GLU A 531 37.76 21.88 -24.86
C GLU A 531 37.71 21.95 -23.32
N GLY A 532 38.22 20.89 -22.67
CA GLY A 532 38.21 20.72 -21.22
C GLY A 532 36.93 20.14 -20.61
N THR A 533 35.81 20.02 -21.33
CA THR A 533 34.55 19.50 -20.76
C THR A 533 34.63 17.99 -20.49
N ILE A 534 34.43 17.59 -19.23
CA ILE A 534 34.48 16.19 -18.79
C ILE A 534 33.06 15.68 -18.52
N PHE A 535 32.64 14.66 -19.25
CA PHE A 535 31.39 13.95 -18.96
C PHE A 535 31.50 13.14 -17.66
N LYS A 536 30.52 13.29 -16.76
CA LYS A 536 30.45 12.60 -15.46
C LYS A 536 29.32 11.58 -15.37
N GLY A 537 28.56 11.38 -16.44
CA GLY A 537 27.42 10.46 -16.47
C GLY A 537 26.06 11.13 -16.41
N ILE A 538 25.04 10.30 -16.50
CA ILE A 538 23.63 10.70 -16.39
C ILE A 538 23.10 10.26 -15.03
N LYS A 539 22.35 11.12 -14.35
CA LYS A 539 21.64 10.78 -13.11
C LYS A 539 20.15 10.65 -13.39
N ILE A 540 19.55 9.54 -12.95
CA ILE A 540 18.09 9.35 -12.94
C ILE A 540 17.60 9.45 -11.49
N HIS A 541 16.60 10.29 -11.26
CA HIS A 541 16.03 10.58 -9.95
C HIS A 541 14.71 9.83 -9.76
N PHE A 542 14.61 9.09 -8.65
CA PHE A 542 13.46 8.29 -8.27
C PHE A 542 12.91 8.76 -6.93
N ASP A 543 11.59 8.85 -6.83
CA ASP A 543 10.86 9.15 -5.60
C ASP A 543 9.86 8.03 -5.31
N LEU A 544 9.70 7.64 -4.04
CA LEU A 544 8.68 6.69 -3.61
C LEU A 544 7.79 7.44 -2.63
N ASP A 545 6.63 7.88 -3.13
CA ASP A 545 5.76 8.78 -2.41
C ASP A 545 5.10 8.12 -1.19
N ASN A 546 4.40 8.93 -0.39
CA ASN A 546 3.71 8.43 0.80
C ASN A 546 2.53 7.48 0.49
N SER A 547 2.07 7.41 -0.76
CA SER A 547 1.11 6.41 -1.23
C SER A 547 1.77 5.08 -1.61
N GLY A 548 3.10 4.99 -1.53
CA GLY A 548 3.90 3.86 -2.00
C GLY A 548 4.00 3.79 -3.52
N ILE A 549 3.76 4.89 -4.24
CA ILE A 549 3.85 4.96 -5.70
C ILE A 549 5.23 5.49 -6.10
N LEU A 550 5.88 4.78 -7.01
CA LEU A 550 7.18 5.19 -7.54
C LEU A 550 6.99 6.24 -8.63
N HIS A 551 7.76 7.32 -8.57
CA HIS A 551 7.87 8.32 -9.62
C HIS A 551 9.32 8.40 -10.12
N VAL A 552 9.46 8.80 -11.38
CA VAL A 552 10.74 9.16 -11.99
C VAL A 552 10.68 10.67 -12.14
N ASP A 553 11.35 11.40 -11.25
CA ASP A 553 11.26 12.86 -11.18
C ASP A 553 11.93 13.52 -12.41
N GLY A 554 12.92 12.84 -12.99
CA GLY A 554 13.63 13.28 -14.18
C GLY A 554 15.01 12.62 -14.32
N ALA A 555 15.69 12.99 -15.40
CA ALA A 555 17.09 12.64 -15.63
C ALA A 555 17.90 13.90 -15.97
N GLU A 556 19.16 13.94 -15.53
CA GLU A 556 20.09 15.05 -15.77
C GLU A 556 21.43 14.52 -16.29
N MET A 557 22.04 15.21 -17.26
CA MET A 557 23.41 14.94 -17.69
C MET A 557 24.38 15.79 -16.86
N LEU A 558 25.40 15.16 -16.27
CA LEU A 558 26.46 15.86 -15.56
C LEU A 558 27.69 16.07 -16.43
N LEU A 559 28.10 17.33 -16.52
CA LEU A 559 29.29 17.81 -17.21
C LEU A 559 30.10 18.65 -16.22
N GLU A 560 31.39 18.34 -16.08
CA GLU A 560 32.34 19.16 -15.35
C GLU A 560 33.10 20.02 -16.35
N GLN A 561 33.16 21.33 -16.12
CA GLN A 561 34.04 22.24 -16.85
C GLN A 561 35.16 22.69 -15.90
N PRO A 562 36.44 22.65 -16.32
CA PRO A 562 37.53 23.15 -15.52
C PRO A 562 37.33 24.63 -15.23
N SER A 563 37.59 25.04 -13.98
CA SER A 563 37.48 26.44 -13.62
C SER A 563 38.54 27.25 -14.39
N LYS A 564 38.16 28.41 -14.95
CA LYS A 564 39.14 29.30 -15.63
C LYS A 564 40.30 29.73 -14.71
N ALA A 565 40.13 29.64 -13.39
CA ALA A 565 41.15 29.98 -12.40
C ALA A 565 42.29 28.95 -12.31
N GLU A 566 41.98 27.65 -12.42
CA GLU A 566 42.99 26.59 -12.34
C GLU A 566 43.91 26.56 -13.57
N SER A 567 43.35 26.85 -14.76
CA SER A 567 44.14 27.02 -15.99
C SER A 567 45.17 28.16 -15.85
N THR A 568 44.78 29.30 -15.27
CA THR A 568 45.72 30.41 -15.04
C THR A 568 46.81 30.06 -14.03
N LEU A 569 46.46 29.39 -12.92
CA LEU A 569 47.43 28.98 -11.89
C LEU A 569 48.40 27.89 -12.38
N ALA A 570 47.91 26.90 -13.14
CA ALA A 570 48.76 25.89 -13.77
C ALA A 570 49.73 26.52 -14.79
N SER A 571 49.24 27.42 -15.67
CA SER A 571 50.09 28.10 -16.65
C SER A 571 51.11 29.07 -16.02
N LEU A 572 50.82 29.61 -14.82
CA LEU A 572 51.76 30.39 -14.02
C LEU A 572 52.79 29.48 -13.36
N ALA A 573 52.39 28.33 -12.82
CA ALA A 573 53.30 27.35 -12.22
C ALA A 573 54.30 26.78 -13.25
N GLU A 574 53.84 26.40 -14.45
CA GLU A 574 54.73 25.93 -15.54
C GLU A 574 55.70 27.02 -16.03
N LYS A 575 55.25 28.29 -16.09
CA LYS A 575 56.14 29.41 -16.44
C LYS A 575 57.17 29.72 -15.35
N ILE A 576 56.86 29.47 -14.09
CA ILE A 576 57.79 29.64 -12.98
C ILE A 576 58.81 28.49 -12.95
N THR A 577 58.39 27.22 -13.13
CA THR A 577 59.34 26.09 -13.16
C THR A 577 60.29 26.15 -14.35
N GLY A 578 59.84 26.62 -15.51
CA GLY A 578 60.69 26.86 -16.68
C GLY A 578 61.74 27.97 -16.53
N LEU A 579 61.61 28.86 -15.54
CA LEU A 579 62.55 29.95 -15.28
C LEU A 579 63.69 29.57 -14.32
N PHE A 580 63.58 28.46 -13.59
CA PHE A 580 64.58 28.04 -12.58
C PHE A 580 65.45 26.85 -13.00
N SER A 581 65.20 26.21 -14.15
CA SER A 581 65.94 25.00 -14.57
C SER A 581 67.23 25.26 -15.38
N SER A 582 67.77 26.49 -15.36
CA SER A 582 68.96 26.88 -16.12
C SER A 582 69.99 27.65 -15.29
N ASN A 583 70.58 27.01 -14.27
CA ASN A 583 72.03 27.10 -14.06
C ASN A 583 72.61 26.09 -13.05
N ASN A 584 73.83 25.66 -13.39
CA ASN A 584 74.84 24.97 -12.60
C ASN A 584 74.62 23.54 -12.04
N LYS A 585 75.66 22.74 -12.31
CA LYS A 585 75.98 21.45 -11.70
C LYS A 585 76.85 21.65 -10.44
N MET A 586 77.01 20.53 -9.73
CA MET A 586 78.19 20.04 -9.01
C MET A 586 78.18 19.99 -7.46
N ASP A 587 78.44 18.74 -7.04
CA ASP A 587 79.16 18.23 -5.88
C ASP A 587 78.49 17.94 -4.53
N GLU A 588 79.07 16.92 -3.90
CA GLU A 588 78.71 16.13 -2.71
C GLU A 588 78.95 16.96 -1.43
N THR A 589 78.56 16.60 -0.19
CA THR A 589 78.38 15.31 0.49
C THR A 589 77.59 15.56 1.81
N GLN A 590 77.06 14.51 2.50
CA GLN A 590 76.74 14.37 3.96
C GLN A 590 76.38 15.64 4.82
N GLU A 591 75.36 15.68 5.69
CA GLU A 591 74.96 14.68 6.72
C GLU A 591 73.57 15.03 7.35
N LYS A 592 72.91 14.03 7.98
CA LYS A 592 71.89 14.11 9.07
C LYS A 592 70.91 15.31 9.19
N ASN A 593 69.60 15.03 9.05
CA ASN A 593 68.75 14.64 10.20
C ASN A 593 67.34 14.21 9.75
N GLU A 594 66.74 13.30 10.52
CA GLU A 594 65.40 12.77 10.28
C GLU A 594 64.32 13.61 10.96
N GLU A 595 63.22 13.88 10.26
CA GLU A 595 61.88 13.77 10.86
C GLU A 595 60.86 13.55 9.73
N SER A 596 60.13 12.44 9.79
CA SER A 596 59.13 12.11 8.76
C SER A 596 57.85 11.59 9.41
N LEU A 597 56.72 12.16 9.00
CA LEU A 597 55.38 11.72 9.39
C LEU A 597 54.58 11.37 8.12
N LYS A 598 54.48 10.06 7.89
CA LYS A 598 53.51 9.37 7.02
C LYS A 598 53.01 8.18 7.85
N SER A 599 51.74 8.14 8.25
CA SER A 599 50.59 7.69 7.46
C SER A 599 50.57 6.19 7.20
N GLU A 600 49.81 5.46 8.03
CA GLU A 600 49.20 4.14 7.78
C GLU A 600 47.85 4.17 8.51
N GLU A 601 46.75 3.94 7.81
CA GLU A 601 46.11 2.63 7.62
C GLU A 601 45.59 1.98 8.91
N ILE A 602 44.28 1.67 8.92
CA ILE A 602 43.68 0.72 9.85
C ILE A 602 42.84 -0.23 9.01
N ASN A 603 43.22 -1.51 8.96
CA ASN A 603 42.26 -2.55 8.65
C ASN A 603 42.59 -3.87 9.36
N ASP A 604 41.53 -4.44 9.94
CA ASP A 604 41.28 -5.86 10.20
C ASP A 604 42.23 -6.73 11.05
N LYS A 605 41.62 -7.23 12.14
CA LYS A 605 41.52 -8.65 12.56
C LYS A 605 42.46 -9.27 13.61
N SER A 606 41.73 -9.97 14.50
CA SER A 606 42.05 -11.21 15.20
C SER A 606 43.07 -11.16 16.34
N TYR A 607 42.61 -11.54 17.54
CA TYR A 607 43.42 -12.26 18.51
C TYR A 607 42.58 -13.31 19.25
N SER A 608 43.16 -14.50 19.37
CA SER A 608 42.71 -15.61 20.21
C SER A 608 43.78 -15.84 21.28
N SER A 609 43.37 -16.22 22.51
CA SER A 609 44.12 -17.03 23.51
C SER A 609 45.56 -16.60 23.90
N THR A 610 46.02 -16.59 25.17
CA THR A 610 45.62 -17.38 26.36
C THR A 610 46.34 -16.88 27.63
N ASN A 611 45.70 -16.98 28.81
CA ASN A 611 46.26 -17.19 30.18
C ASN A 611 47.33 -16.20 30.76
N THR A 612 47.42 -15.94 32.07
CA THR A 612 47.39 -16.90 33.21
C THR A 612 47.13 -16.22 34.58
N ALA A 613 46.50 -16.95 35.53
CA ALA A 613 46.47 -16.80 37.01
C ALA A 613 45.86 -15.51 37.65
N GLY A 614 45.13 -15.60 38.79
CA GLY A 614 44.70 -16.77 39.57
C GLY A 614 43.89 -16.44 40.85
N ASN A 615 43.51 -17.48 41.61
CA ASN A 615 42.77 -17.52 42.89
C ASN A 615 41.28 -17.12 42.92
N GLN A 616 40.42 -17.69 43.81
CA GLN A 616 40.29 -19.06 44.36
C GLN A 616 39.02 -19.16 45.25
N THR A 617 38.10 -20.10 44.97
CA THR A 617 37.16 -20.84 45.88
C THR A 617 36.04 -21.47 45.00
N LYS A 618 35.86 -22.79 44.87
CA LYS A 618 35.28 -23.78 45.82
C LYS A 618 33.82 -23.42 46.22
N ILE A 619 32.78 -24.28 46.20
CA ILE A 619 32.60 -25.73 45.92
C ILE A 619 31.06 -26.02 45.80
N GLU A 620 30.45 -27.01 45.12
CA GLU A 620 30.95 -28.06 44.20
C GLU A 620 29.96 -28.45 43.05
N LYS A 621 29.05 -29.45 43.23
CA LYS A 621 28.22 -30.18 42.21
C LYS A 621 27.10 -31.02 42.91
N PRO A 622 26.18 -31.82 42.26
CA PRO A 622 26.34 -32.55 40.99
C PRO A 622 25.12 -32.77 40.03
N THR A 623 25.41 -33.40 38.87
CA THR A 623 24.56 -34.21 37.96
C THR A 623 23.29 -33.60 37.32
N GLY A 624 23.00 -33.80 36.03
CA GLY A 624 23.73 -34.52 34.98
C GLY A 624 23.02 -34.50 33.61
N ASP A 625 23.78 -34.89 32.58
CA ASP A 625 23.41 -35.34 31.23
C ASP A 625 22.66 -34.41 30.24
N ASN A 626 23.38 -34.11 29.14
CA ASN A 626 22.84 -33.65 27.86
C ASN A 626 22.17 -34.81 27.11
N VAL A 627 21.05 -34.54 26.41
CA VAL A 627 20.79 -35.14 25.08
C VAL A 627 20.26 -34.04 24.15
N SER A 628 20.71 -34.10 22.90
CA SER A 628 20.46 -33.18 21.79
C SER A 628 19.00 -33.01 21.37
N LEU A 629 18.61 -31.76 21.08
CA LEU A 629 18.06 -31.34 19.78
C LEU A 629 18.21 -29.82 19.59
#